data_AF-A0A6G1FDX7-F1
#
_entry.id   AF-A0A6G1FDX7-F1
#
_cell.length_a   1.000
_cell.length_b   1.000
_cell.length_c   1.000
_cell.angle_alpha   90.00
_cell.angle_beta   90.00
_cell.angle_gamma   90.00
#
_symmetry.space_group_name_H-M   'P 1'
#
loop_
_entity.id
_entity.type
_entity.pdbx_description
1 polymer ?
#
loop_
_entity_poly.entity_id
_entity_poly.type
_entity_poly.pdbx_seq_one_letter_code
_entity_poly.pdbx_strand_id
1 'polypeptide(L)'
;MDLPVVDLAPYLNHIAGDAAAEEEGVRTLCATVSASLRDTGALLVKDPRCSAADNDRFLDVVERYFARSADSKRLQERPNLHYQVGVTPEGMEVPRSLVDKEMQDKIKSMPEEFQPATPKGPDLKWRYMWRVGPRPASTRFKELNSEPVIPDGLPEWKETMDSWGSKMISAIEVVAEMAAVGFGLPKDAFTSLMKEGPHLLAPTGSDLEQHGSEGTVFAGFHYDLNFLTIHGRNNNSASASEGV
;
A
#
# COMPACT_ATOMS: atom_id res chain seq x y z
N MET A 1 -20.19 3.71 1.10
CA MET A 1 -19.44 4.96 0.89
C MET A 1 -19.03 4.98 -0.56
N ASP A 2 -19.27 6.07 -1.28
CA ASP A 2 -18.83 6.23 -2.66
C ASP A 2 -17.53 7.04 -2.67
N LEU A 3 -16.42 6.42 -3.10
CA LEU A 3 -15.12 7.09 -3.13
C LEU A 3 -14.89 7.68 -4.53
N PRO A 4 -14.50 8.96 -4.66
CA PRO A 4 -14.29 9.55 -5.97
C PRO A 4 -13.10 8.91 -6.67
N VAL A 5 -13.23 8.75 -7.99
CA VAL A 5 -12.15 8.34 -8.87
C VAL A 5 -11.51 9.59 -9.49
N VAL A 6 -10.25 9.85 -9.14
CA VAL A 6 -9.47 10.97 -9.65
C VAL A 6 -8.54 10.48 -10.76
N ASP A 7 -8.78 10.91 -12.00
CA ASP A 7 -7.86 10.68 -13.12
C ASP A 7 -6.69 11.67 -13.02
N LEU A 8 -5.46 11.16 -12.92
CA LEU A 8 -4.25 11.98 -12.77
C LEU A 8 -3.75 12.55 -14.10
N ALA A 9 -4.25 12.07 -15.25
CA ALA A 9 -3.75 12.48 -16.56
C ALA A 9 -3.86 14.00 -16.81
N PRO A 10 -4.98 14.69 -16.50
CA PRO A 10 -5.07 16.14 -16.70
C PRO A 10 -4.05 16.92 -15.87
N TYR A 11 -3.81 16.50 -14.63
CA TYR A 11 -2.82 17.13 -13.75
C TYR A 11 -1.40 16.92 -14.29
N LEU A 12 -1.07 15.68 -14.69
CA LEU A 12 0.23 15.32 -15.26
C LEU A 12 0.52 16.09 -16.56
N ASN A 13 -0.47 16.25 -17.43
CA ASN A 13 -0.33 17.04 -18.67
C ASN A 13 -0.09 18.52 -18.35
N HIS A 14 -0.81 19.07 -17.37
CA HIS A 14 -0.64 20.46 -16.94
C HIS A 14 0.78 20.74 -16.44
N ILE A 15 1.32 19.89 -15.55
CA ILE A 15 2.69 20.09 -15.03
C ILE A 15 3.78 19.83 -16.09
N ALA A 16 3.47 19.07 -17.14
CA ALA A 16 4.35 18.88 -18.29
C ALA A 16 4.33 20.08 -19.27
N GLY A 17 3.49 21.09 -19.04
CA GLY A 17 3.33 22.25 -19.91
C GLY A 17 2.49 21.97 -21.16
N ASP A 18 1.73 20.87 -21.17
CA ASP A 18 0.78 20.58 -22.24
C ASP A 18 -0.49 21.41 -22.04
N ALA A 19 -0.77 22.30 -23.01
CA ALA A 19 -1.84 23.29 -22.96
C ALA A 19 -3.27 22.69 -23.06
N ALA A 20 -3.39 21.36 -23.11
CA ALA A 20 -4.67 20.66 -23.21
C ALA A 20 -5.49 20.66 -21.92
N ALA A 21 -4.86 20.88 -20.75
CA ALA A 21 -5.57 20.90 -19.46
C ALA A 21 -5.98 22.32 -19.06
N GLU A 22 -7.28 22.58 -18.97
CA GLU A 22 -7.83 23.84 -18.45
C GLU A 22 -7.43 24.05 -16.99
N GLU A 23 -6.86 25.22 -16.67
CA GLU A 23 -6.36 25.55 -15.32
C GLU A 23 -7.43 25.37 -14.23
N GLU A 24 -8.69 25.73 -14.54
CA GLU A 24 -9.82 25.57 -13.63
C GLU A 24 -10.16 24.09 -13.36
N GLY A 25 -10.03 23.23 -14.38
CA GLY A 25 -10.21 21.79 -14.25
C GLY A 25 -9.17 21.17 -13.32
N VAL A 26 -7.91 21.61 -13.44
CA VAL A 26 -6.80 21.17 -12.56
C VAL A 26 -7.03 21.62 -11.12
N ARG A 27 -7.45 22.87 -10.89
CA ARG A 27 -7.80 23.36 -9.55
C ARG A 27 -8.94 22.56 -8.92
N THR A 28 -9.96 22.23 -9.71
CA THR A 28 -11.09 21.40 -9.26
C THR A 28 -10.64 19.99 -8.87
N LEU A 29 -9.72 19.38 -9.64
CA LEU A 29 -9.15 18.08 -9.30
C LEU A 29 -8.37 18.13 -7.96
N CYS A 30 -7.53 19.15 -7.76
CA CYS A 30 -6.81 19.33 -6.50
C CYS A 30 -7.77 19.51 -5.30
N ALA A 31 -8.82 20.31 -5.47
CA ALA A 31 -9.86 20.50 -4.44
C ALA A 31 -10.61 19.20 -4.14
N THR A 32 -10.85 18.36 -5.16
CA THR A 32 -11.46 17.03 -4.98
C THR A 32 -10.56 16.11 -4.17
N VAL A 33 -9.25 16.07 -4.47
CA VAL A 33 -8.28 15.27 -3.71
C VAL A 33 -8.23 15.72 -2.24
N SER A 34 -8.08 17.01 -1.98
CA SER A 34 -7.97 17.52 -0.60
C SER A 34 -9.27 17.31 0.20
N ALA A 35 -10.43 17.53 -0.42
CA ALA A 35 -11.73 17.25 0.22
C ALA A 35 -11.90 15.76 0.54
N SER A 36 -11.53 14.86 -0.39
CA SER A 36 -11.66 13.42 -0.18
C SER A 36 -10.81 12.93 0.99
N LEU A 37 -9.55 13.37 1.06
CA LEU A 37 -8.65 13.05 2.16
C LEU A 37 -9.13 13.62 3.50
N ARG A 38 -9.69 14.85 3.51
CA ARG A 38 -10.24 15.47 4.73
C ARG A 38 -11.49 14.74 5.24
N ASP A 39 -12.42 14.45 4.35
CA ASP A 39 -13.77 14.02 4.72
C ASP A 39 -13.88 12.51 4.90
N THR A 40 -13.11 11.73 4.13
CA THR A 40 -13.20 10.26 4.13
C THR A 40 -11.88 9.57 4.47
N GLY A 41 -10.75 10.27 4.34
CA GLY A 41 -9.42 9.69 4.49
C GLY A 41 -8.97 8.82 3.30
N ALA A 42 -9.76 8.73 2.22
CA ALA A 42 -9.47 7.87 1.08
C ALA A 42 -9.98 8.46 -0.25
N LEU A 43 -9.41 7.97 -1.34
CA LEU A 43 -9.84 8.24 -2.72
C LEU A 43 -9.32 7.14 -3.64
N LEU A 44 -9.93 7.00 -4.81
CA LEU A 44 -9.43 6.13 -5.88
C LEU A 44 -8.68 7.00 -6.89
N VAL A 45 -7.55 6.51 -7.39
CA VAL A 45 -6.76 7.22 -8.41
C VAL A 45 -6.56 6.36 -9.64
N LYS A 46 -6.61 7.00 -10.80
CA LYS A 46 -6.23 6.40 -12.08
C LYS A 46 -4.99 7.12 -12.59
N ASP A 47 -3.87 6.42 -12.58
CA ASP A 47 -2.59 6.93 -13.08
C ASP A 47 -2.30 6.35 -14.47
N PRO A 48 -2.20 7.18 -15.53
CA PRO A 48 -1.92 6.69 -16.88
C PRO A 48 -0.56 6.01 -17.04
N ARG A 49 0.35 6.17 -16.07
CA ARG A 49 1.68 5.53 -16.04
C ARG A 49 1.65 4.11 -15.46
N CYS A 50 0.50 3.68 -14.90
CA CYS A 50 0.31 2.37 -14.30
C CYS A 50 -0.65 1.53 -15.16
N SER A 51 -0.11 0.58 -15.94
CA SER A 51 -0.94 -0.30 -16.77
C SER A 51 -1.40 -1.54 -16.00
N ALA A 52 -2.48 -2.18 -16.46
CA ALA A 52 -2.90 -3.48 -15.93
C ALA A 52 -1.81 -4.54 -16.12
N ALA A 53 -1.09 -4.51 -17.25
CA ALA A 53 0.01 -5.43 -17.51
C ALA A 53 1.18 -5.27 -16.53
N ASP A 54 1.49 -4.05 -16.09
CA ASP A 54 2.50 -3.81 -15.04
C ASP A 54 2.06 -4.43 -13.71
N ASN A 55 0.78 -4.27 -13.36
CA ASN A 55 0.20 -4.85 -12.14
C ASN A 55 0.23 -6.39 -12.20
N ASP A 56 -0.16 -6.97 -13.33
CA ASP A 56 -0.22 -8.43 -13.49
C ASP A 56 1.18 -9.05 -13.42
N ARG A 57 2.19 -8.43 -14.07
CA ARG A 57 3.59 -8.86 -13.93
C ARG A 57 4.07 -8.82 -12.49
N PHE A 58 3.71 -7.77 -11.74
CA PHE A 58 4.06 -7.66 -10.32
C PHE A 58 3.42 -8.78 -9.51
N LEU A 59 2.11 -9.01 -9.70
CA LEU A 59 1.38 -10.06 -9.00
C LEU A 59 1.92 -11.45 -9.33
N ASP A 60 2.22 -11.77 -10.59
CA ASP A 60 2.77 -13.08 -11.00
C ASP A 60 4.08 -13.44 -10.25
N VAL A 61 4.95 -12.45 -10.01
CA VAL A 61 6.20 -12.65 -9.27
C VAL A 61 5.93 -12.83 -7.77
N VAL A 62 5.04 -12.01 -7.20
CA VAL A 62 4.66 -12.05 -5.79
C VAL A 62 3.92 -13.35 -5.44
N GLU A 63 3.01 -13.79 -6.29
CA GLU A 63 2.26 -15.03 -6.12
C GLU A 63 3.19 -16.24 -6.19
N ARG A 64 4.12 -16.29 -7.16
CA ARG A 64 5.16 -17.34 -7.21
C ARG A 64 6.03 -17.38 -5.97
N TYR A 65 6.29 -16.23 -5.33
CA TYR A 65 7.00 -16.20 -4.05
C TYR A 65 6.14 -16.74 -2.92
N PHE A 66 4.90 -16.26 -2.77
CA PHE A 66 4.05 -16.67 -1.64
C PHE A 66 3.58 -18.12 -1.71
N ALA A 67 3.51 -18.70 -2.92
CA ALA A 67 3.25 -20.12 -3.17
C ALA A 67 4.38 -21.07 -2.73
N ARG A 68 5.55 -20.54 -2.33
CA ARG A 68 6.65 -21.35 -1.79
C ARG A 68 6.33 -21.86 -0.39
N SER A 69 7.03 -22.92 0.00
CA SER A 69 6.95 -23.47 1.36
C SER A 69 7.28 -22.42 2.42
N ALA A 70 6.69 -22.56 3.61
CA ALA A 70 6.99 -21.70 4.74
C ALA A 70 8.49 -21.63 5.00
N ASP A 71 9.18 -22.77 5.05
CA ASP A 71 10.63 -22.82 5.27
C ASP A 71 11.42 -21.99 4.26
N SER A 72 11.05 -22.03 2.98
CA SER A 72 11.71 -21.23 1.94
C SER A 72 11.50 -19.73 2.13
N LYS A 73 10.27 -19.32 2.47
CA LYS A 73 9.94 -17.91 2.77
C LYS A 73 10.71 -17.42 3.99
N ARG A 74 10.79 -18.23 5.05
CA ARG A 74 11.41 -17.85 6.33
C ARG A 74 12.90 -17.54 6.25
N LEU A 75 13.60 -18.00 5.20
CA LEU A 75 14.99 -17.61 4.93
C LEU A 75 15.16 -16.09 4.73
N GLN A 76 14.08 -15.38 4.36
CA GLN A 76 14.09 -13.93 4.19
C GLN A 76 13.66 -13.15 5.45
N GLU A 77 13.43 -13.80 6.59
CA GLU A 77 13.10 -13.11 7.84
C GLU A 77 14.28 -12.24 8.33
N ARG A 78 13.97 -11.06 8.88
CA ARG A 78 14.93 -10.21 9.61
C ARG A 78 14.32 -9.75 10.94
N PRO A 79 14.18 -10.66 11.94
CA PRO A 79 13.52 -10.33 13.21
C PRO A 79 14.25 -9.23 13.99
N ASN A 80 15.59 -9.16 13.87
CA ASN A 80 16.42 -8.12 14.45
C ASN A 80 16.18 -6.72 13.85
N LEU A 81 15.46 -6.63 12.73
CA LEU A 81 15.01 -5.40 12.09
C LEU A 81 13.49 -5.20 12.25
N HIS A 82 12.89 -5.80 13.27
CA HIS A 82 11.45 -5.70 13.55
C HIS A 82 10.57 -6.09 12.36
N TYR A 83 11.05 -7.01 11.52
CA TYR A 83 10.35 -7.44 10.30
C TYR A 83 10.04 -6.32 9.29
N GLN A 84 10.77 -5.19 9.37
CA GLN A 84 10.68 -4.08 8.40
C GLN A 84 11.48 -4.33 7.12
N VAL A 85 12.08 -5.52 6.97
CA VAL A 85 12.84 -5.95 5.80
C VAL A 85 12.60 -7.43 5.56
N GLY A 86 12.35 -7.80 4.30
CA GLY A 86 12.13 -9.20 3.93
C GLY A 86 10.77 -9.69 4.40
N VAL A 87 10.66 -10.97 4.76
CA VAL A 87 9.34 -11.55 5.07
C VAL A 87 8.98 -11.46 6.55
N THR A 88 7.70 -11.16 6.79
CA THR A 88 6.98 -11.35 8.06
C THR A 88 6.08 -12.57 7.89
N PRO A 89 6.30 -13.65 8.65
CA PRO A 89 5.40 -14.80 8.64
C PRO A 89 4.00 -14.47 9.13
N GLU A 90 3.01 -15.24 8.68
CA GLU A 90 1.69 -15.24 9.29
C GLU A 90 1.77 -15.61 10.78
N GLY A 91 0.81 -15.15 11.58
CA GLY A 91 0.81 -15.40 13.02
C GLY A 91 1.68 -14.43 13.83
N MET A 92 2.50 -13.60 13.19
CA MET A 92 3.43 -12.69 13.88
C MET A 92 2.81 -11.34 14.23
N GLU A 93 1.98 -10.78 13.34
CA GLU A 93 1.37 -9.46 13.53
C GLU A 93 0.08 -9.60 14.34
N VAL A 94 0.05 -9.06 15.57
CA VAL A 94 -1.18 -9.00 16.37
C VAL A 94 -1.93 -7.70 16.05
N PRO A 95 -3.19 -7.77 15.57
CA PRO A 95 -3.98 -6.58 15.29
C PRO A 95 -4.10 -5.67 16.50
N ARG A 96 -3.92 -4.36 16.29
CA ARG A 96 -4.13 -3.37 17.35
C ARG A 96 -5.55 -3.44 17.92
N SER A 97 -6.54 -3.77 17.10
CA SER A 97 -7.93 -3.97 17.56
C SER A 97 -8.07 -5.03 18.65
N LEU A 98 -7.13 -5.97 18.81
CA LEU A 98 -7.14 -6.97 19.88
C LEU A 98 -6.45 -6.53 21.17
N VAL A 99 -5.57 -5.52 21.13
CA VAL A 99 -4.69 -5.18 22.25
C VAL A 99 -4.79 -3.71 22.69
N ASP A 100 -5.22 -2.83 21.80
CA ASP A 100 -5.32 -1.39 22.02
C ASP A 100 -6.71 -1.03 22.55
N LYS A 101 -6.77 -0.59 23.81
CA LYS A 101 -8.03 -0.29 24.49
C LYS A 101 -8.77 0.89 23.87
N GLU A 102 -8.06 1.93 23.44
CA GLU A 102 -8.70 3.08 22.81
C GLU A 102 -9.33 2.69 21.47
N MET A 103 -8.66 1.83 20.70
CA MET A 103 -9.21 1.28 19.47
C MET A 103 -10.44 0.39 19.73
N GLN A 104 -10.39 -0.45 20.77
CA GLN A 104 -11.53 -1.28 21.16
C GLN A 104 -12.74 -0.45 21.58
N ASP A 105 -12.52 0.60 22.36
CA ASP A 105 -13.59 1.49 22.80
C ASP A 105 -14.15 2.29 21.61
N LYS A 106 -13.30 2.70 20.67
CA LYS A 106 -13.73 3.29 19.39
C LYS A 106 -14.61 2.32 18.59
N ILE A 107 -14.19 1.06 18.42
CA ILE A 107 -14.99 0.04 17.72
C ILE A 107 -16.34 -0.14 18.40
N LYS A 108 -16.39 -0.30 19.73
CA LYS A 108 -17.64 -0.46 20.48
C LYS A 108 -18.58 0.75 20.36
N SER A 109 -18.03 1.94 20.13
CA SER A 109 -18.83 3.16 19.93
C SER A 109 -19.44 3.29 18.53
N MET A 110 -19.01 2.47 17.56
CA MET A 110 -19.55 2.50 16.21
C MET A 110 -20.95 1.85 16.16
N PRO A 111 -21.85 2.32 15.29
CA PRO A 111 -23.06 1.58 14.93
C PRO A 111 -22.71 0.14 14.55
N GLU A 112 -23.58 -0.81 14.92
CA GLU A 112 -23.32 -2.24 14.76
C GLU A 112 -23.03 -2.61 13.30
N GLU A 113 -23.72 -1.97 12.35
CA GLU A 113 -23.53 -2.13 10.91
C GLU A 113 -22.17 -1.64 10.39
N PHE A 114 -21.43 -0.86 11.18
CA PHE A 114 -20.10 -0.35 10.86
C PHE A 114 -18.99 -0.96 11.71
N GLN A 115 -19.32 -1.85 12.65
CA GLN A 115 -18.31 -2.51 13.45
C GLN A 115 -17.52 -3.51 12.59
N PRO A 116 -16.18 -3.45 12.59
CA PRO A 116 -15.37 -4.44 11.89
C PRO A 116 -15.51 -5.81 12.54
N ALA A 117 -15.35 -6.87 11.74
CA ALA A 117 -15.23 -8.22 12.26
C ALA A 117 -14.06 -8.31 13.25
N THR A 118 -14.29 -8.95 14.41
CA THR A 118 -13.25 -9.14 15.42
C THR A 118 -12.38 -10.33 15.04
N PRO A 119 -11.05 -10.16 14.82
CA PRO A 119 -10.16 -11.27 14.52
C PRO A 119 -10.03 -12.22 15.72
N LYS A 120 -9.78 -13.51 15.47
CA LYS A 120 -9.64 -14.53 16.54
C LYS A 120 -8.23 -14.60 17.13
N GLY A 121 -7.25 -13.93 16.50
CA GLY A 121 -5.85 -14.02 16.86
C GLY A 121 -5.00 -13.12 15.97
N PRO A 122 -3.69 -13.42 15.85
CA PRO A 122 -2.81 -12.70 14.95
C PRO A 122 -3.27 -12.78 13.49
N ASP A 123 -2.81 -11.84 12.67
CA ASP A 123 -3.12 -11.77 11.24
C ASP A 123 -2.64 -13.03 10.50
N LEU A 124 -3.52 -13.59 9.68
CA LEU A 124 -3.28 -14.78 8.86
C LEU A 124 -2.73 -14.38 7.48
N LYS A 125 -1.73 -13.51 7.47
CA LYS A 125 -1.09 -13.04 6.24
C LYS A 125 0.42 -13.09 6.37
N TRP A 126 1.05 -13.45 5.26
CA TRP A 126 2.46 -13.17 5.03
C TRP A 126 2.59 -11.76 4.47
N ARG A 127 3.65 -11.06 4.85
CA ARG A 127 3.97 -9.74 4.33
C ARG A 127 5.44 -9.69 3.95
N TYR A 128 5.76 -9.16 2.77
CA TYR A 128 7.15 -8.91 2.39
C TYR A 128 7.42 -7.42 2.36
N MET A 129 8.36 -6.93 3.17
CA MET A 129 8.76 -5.52 3.19
C MET A 129 9.91 -5.28 2.22
N TRP A 130 9.63 -4.53 1.16
CA TRP A 130 10.59 -4.10 0.15
C TRP A 130 10.85 -2.59 0.23
N ARG A 131 12.12 -2.22 0.26
CA ARG A 131 12.56 -0.82 0.24
C ARG A 131 12.43 -0.23 -1.16
N VAL A 132 11.77 0.92 -1.28
CA VAL A 132 11.63 1.64 -2.56
C VAL A 132 12.22 3.05 -2.44
N GLY A 133 12.85 3.52 -3.52
CA GLY A 133 13.37 4.88 -3.63
C GLY A 133 14.74 5.08 -2.96
N PRO A 134 15.32 6.29 -3.12
CA PRO A 134 16.61 6.65 -2.53
C PRO A 134 16.52 6.71 -1.00
N ARG A 135 17.68 6.56 -0.35
CA ARG A 135 17.84 6.70 1.10
C ARG A 135 18.94 7.71 1.41
N PRO A 136 18.85 8.42 2.55
CA PRO A 136 19.89 9.35 2.95
C PRO A 136 21.21 8.62 3.16
N ALA A 137 22.32 9.16 2.66
CA ALA A 137 23.65 8.54 2.78
C ALA A 137 24.11 8.38 4.23
N SER A 138 23.66 9.26 5.13
CA SER A 138 23.89 9.20 6.57
C SER A 138 22.59 9.44 7.33
N THR A 139 22.29 8.57 8.29
CA THR A 139 21.08 8.66 9.10
C THR A 139 21.31 8.11 10.50
N ARG A 140 20.56 8.64 11.48
CA ARG A 140 20.47 8.07 12.83
C ARG A 140 19.59 6.81 12.89
N PHE A 141 18.78 6.57 11.87
CA PHE A 141 17.83 5.45 11.76
C PHE A 141 18.36 4.40 10.78
N LYS A 142 19.47 3.74 11.14
CA LYS A 142 20.19 2.84 10.23
C LYS A 142 19.34 1.65 9.79
N GLU A 143 18.46 1.18 10.66
CA GLU A 143 17.51 0.11 10.42
C GLU A 143 16.58 0.41 9.24
N LEU A 144 16.15 1.66 9.07
CA LEU A 144 15.34 2.08 7.92
C LEU A 144 16.14 2.07 6.61
N ASN A 145 17.46 2.17 6.68
CA ASN A 145 18.35 2.10 5.53
C ASN A 145 18.87 0.69 5.24
N SER A 146 18.41 -0.33 5.97
CA SER A 146 18.85 -1.71 5.77
C SER A 146 18.67 -2.17 4.32
N GLU A 147 19.60 -2.98 3.84
CA GLU A 147 19.54 -3.52 2.49
C GLU A 147 18.38 -4.51 2.34
N PRO A 148 17.64 -4.45 1.23
CA PRO A 148 16.55 -5.39 0.98
C PRO A 148 17.11 -6.80 0.79
N VAL A 149 16.31 -7.79 1.16
CA VAL A 149 16.62 -9.20 0.92
C VAL A 149 16.00 -9.61 -0.41
N ILE A 150 16.75 -10.33 -1.23
CA ILE A 150 16.25 -10.91 -2.49
C ILE A 150 16.02 -12.40 -2.24
N PRO A 151 14.83 -12.96 -2.50
CA PRO A 151 14.59 -14.39 -2.38
C PRO A 151 15.40 -15.19 -3.41
N ASP A 152 15.99 -16.31 -2.97
CA ASP A 152 16.72 -17.21 -3.87
C ASP A 152 15.81 -17.74 -4.99
N GLY A 153 16.34 -17.86 -6.21
CA GLY A 153 15.59 -18.38 -7.36
C GLY A 153 14.48 -17.45 -7.89
N LEU A 154 14.47 -16.16 -7.51
CA LEU A 154 13.67 -15.10 -8.16
C LEU A 154 14.60 -13.96 -8.60
N PRO A 155 15.45 -14.16 -9.62
CA PRO A 155 16.37 -13.11 -10.10
C PRO A 155 15.66 -11.82 -10.53
N GLU A 156 14.41 -11.91 -10.99
CA GLU A 156 13.55 -10.80 -11.41
C GLU A 156 12.92 -10.02 -10.24
N TRP A 157 13.07 -10.49 -9.00
CA TRP A 157 12.39 -9.91 -7.83
C TRP A 157 12.71 -8.44 -7.65
N LYS A 158 14.02 -8.09 -7.67
CA LYS A 158 14.48 -6.73 -7.46
C LYS A 158 13.90 -5.78 -8.52
N GLU A 159 14.05 -6.12 -9.79
CA GLU A 159 13.56 -5.30 -10.89
C GLU A 159 12.05 -5.12 -10.82
N THR A 160 11.31 -6.19 -10.53
CA THR A 160 9.84 -6.17 -10.44
C THR A 160 9.37 -5.30 -9.28
N MET A 161 9.95 -5.47 -8.09
CA MET A 161 9.61 -4.71 -6.89
C MET A 161 9.98 -3.23 -7.02
N ASP A 162 11.16 -2.93 -7.56
CA ASP A 162 11.61 -1.55 -7.78
C ASP A 162 10.75 -0.85 -8.83
N SER A 163 10.41 -1.53 -9.92
CA SER A 163 9.56 -0.99 -11.00
C SER A 163 8.16 -0.67 -10.49
N TRP A 164 7.50 -1.64 -9.84
CA TRP A 164 6.15 -1.44 -9.29
C TRP A 164 6.15 -0.42 -8.16
N GLY A 165 7.10 -0.52 -7.22
CA GLY A 165 7.25 0.43 -6.13
C GLY A 165 7.46 1.86 -6.60
N SER A 166 8.29 2.07 -7.63
CA SER A 166 8.53 3.41 -8.19
C SER A 166 7.27 4.01 -8.81
N LYS A 167 6.44 3.20 -9.47
CA LYS A 167 5.13 3.64 -9.97
C LYS A 167 4.20 4.06 -8.84
N MET A 168 4.12 3.27 -7.76
CA MET A 168 3.31 3.58 -6.58
C MET A 168 3.74 4.89 -5.90
N ILE A 169 5.05 5.08 -5.68
CA ILE A 169 5.57 6.35 -5.13
C ILE A 169 5.26 7.52 -6.07
N SER A 170 5.47 7.35 -7.37
CA SER A 170 5.22 8.41 -8.36
C SER A 170 3.75 8.84 -8.38
N ALA A 171 2.82 7.91 -8.15
CA ALA A 171 1.39 8.22 -8.02
C ALA A 171 1.10 8.96 -6.70
N ILE A 172 1.65 8.49 -5.57
CA ILE A 172 1.52 9.15 -4.28
C ILE A 172 2.07 10.58 -4.32
N GLU A 173 3.23 10.81 -4.95
CA GLU A 173 3.81 12.15 -5.07
C GLU A 173 2.88 13.13 -5.79
N VAL A 174 2.20 12.69 -6.85
CA VAL A 174 1.20 13.51 -7.55
C VAL A 174 -0.01 13.79 -6.65
N VAL A 175 -0.53 12.77 -5.96
CA VAL A 175 -1.64 12.93 -5.01
C VAL A 175 -1.27 13.89 -3.88
N ALA A 176 -0.06 13.79 -3.34
CA ALA A 176 0.45 14.67 -2.32
C ALA A 176 0.58 16.11 -2.82
N GLU A 177 1.10 16.32 -4.04
CA GLU A 177 1.18 17.66 -4.65
C GLU A 177 -0.23 18.25 -4.86
N MET A 178 -1.15 17.47 -5.43
CA MET A 178 -2.55 17.87 -5.62
C MET A 178 -3.24 18.19 -4.30
N ALA A 179 -3.01 17.40 -3.25
CA ALA A 179 -3.55 17.65 -1.92
C ALA A 179 -3.02 18.96 -1.35
N ALA A 180 -1.72 19.25 -1.47
CA ALA A 180 -1.12 20.50 -1.01
C ALA A 180 -1.79 21.71 -1.69
N VAL A 181 -1.89 21.68 -3.02
CA VAL A 181 -2.58 22.73 -3.79
C VAL A 181 -4.05 22.86 -3.36
N GLY A 182 -4.76 21.74 -3.21
CA GLY A 182 -6.16 21.71 -2.78
C GLY A 182 -6.39 22.20 -1.35
N PHE A 183 -5.37 22.19 -0.49
CA PHE A 183 -5.40 22.80 0.85
C PHE A 183 -4.93 24.27 0.85
N GLY A 184 -4.60 24.84 -0.31
CA GLY A 184 -4.07 26.20 -0.43
C GLY A 184 -2.62 26.34 0.05
N LEU A 185 -1.86 25.25 0.08
CA LEU A 185 -0.44 25.22 0.42
C LEU A 185 0.42 25.33 -0.85
N PRO A 186 1.71 25.67 -0.72
CA PRO A 186 2.67 25.50 -1.80
C PRO A 186 2.64 24.05 -2.32
N LYS A 187 2.76 23.87 -3.64
CA LYS A 187 2.62 22.55 -4.27
C LYS A 187 3.55 21.49 -3.66
N ASP A 188 4.75 21.90 -3.26
CA ASP A 188 5.79 21.02 -2.71
C ASP A 188 5.74 20.87 -1.19
N ALA A 189 4.72 21.40 -0.51
CA ALA A 189 4.61 21.38 0.95
C ALA A 189 4.71 19.96 1.53
N PHE A 190 4.18 18.95 0.83
CA PHE A 190 4.28 17.55 1.23
C PHE A 190 5.41 16.80 0.52
N THR A 191 5.55 16.97 -0.81
CA THR A 191 6.55 16.21 -1.59
C THR A 191 7.99 16.55 -1.22
N SER A 192 8.27 17.76 -0.74
CA SER A 192 9.58 18.12 -0.20
C SER A 192 9.98 17.30 1.03
N LEU A 193 9.00 16.91 1.86
CA LEU A 193 9.18 16.06 3.04
C LEU A 193 9.26 14.56 2.69
N MET A 194 8.81 14.18 1.50
CA MET A 194 8.87 12.79 1.00
C MET A 194 10.23 12.41 0.40
N LYS A 195 11.11 13.40 0.15
CA LYS A 195 12.44 13.17 -0.43
C LYS A 195 13.28 12.31 0.50
N GLU A 196 13.85 11.24 -0.08
CA GLU A 196 14.61 10.21 0.66
C GLU A 196 13.83 9.59 1.84
N GLY A 197 12.51 9.71 1.82
CA GLY A 197 11.61 9.14 2.82
C GLY A 197 11.72 7.62 2.85
N PRO A 198 11.43 6.98 3.99
CA PRO A 198 11.62 5.55 4.14
C PRO A 198 10.50 4.71 3.51
N HIS A 199 10.19 4.93 2.24
CA HIS A 199 9.09 4.29 1.52
C HIS A 199 9.23 2.77 1.45
N LEU A 200 8.12 2.07 1.71
CA LEU A 200 8.03 0.61 1.70
C LEU A 200 6.94 0.15 0.74
N LEU A 201 7.27 -0.84 -0.07
CA LEU A 201 6.31 -1.66 -0.80
C LEU A 201 6.12 -2.95 0.00
N ALA A 202 4.87 -3.27 0.33
CA ALA A 202 4.53 -4.34 1.26
C ALA A 202 3.53 -5.35 0.67
N PRO A 203 3.88 -6.12 -0.38
CA PRO A 203 2.99 -7.18 -0.87
C PRO A 203 2.64 -8.15 0.26
N THR A 204 1.38 -8.56 0.27
CA THR A 204 0.83 -9.50 1.25
C THR A 204 0.21 -10.68 0.54
N GLY A 205 0.28 -11.84 1.18
CA GLY A 205 -0.29 -13.09 0.66
C GLY A 205 -0.84 -13.94 1.80
N SER A 206 -1.99 -14.56 1.58
CA SER A 206 -2.63 -15.48 2.53
C SER A 206 -2.98 -16.77 1.81
N ASP A 207 -2.84 -17.89 2.51
CA ASP A 207 -3.21 -19.21 1.98
C ASP A 207 -4.71 -19.44 2.18
N LEU A 208 -5.47 -19.38 1.08
CA LEU A 208 -6.92 -19.59 1.14
C LEU A 208 -7.31 -21.06 1.28
N GLU A 209 -6.44 -22.02 0.93
CA GLU A 209 -6.71 -23.44 1.18
C GLU A 209 -6.67 -23.72 2.70
N GLN A 210 -5.78 -23.04 3.42
CA GLN A 210 -5.64 -23.16 4.87
C GLN A 210 -6.60 -22.26 5.66
N HIS A 211 -6.87 -21.05 5.17
CA HIS A 211 -7.54 -19.99 5.94
C HIS A 211 -8.82 -19.45 5.31
N GLY A 212 -9.29 -20.01 4.19
CA GLY A 212 -10.44 -19.52 3.40
C GLY A 212 -11.84 -19.72 4.01
N SER A 213 -11.94 -20.02 5.31
CA SER A 213 -13.24 -20.10 5.98
C SER A 213 -13.93 -18.73 6.03
N GLU A 214 -15.26 -18.72 5.87
CA GLU A 214 -16.05 -17.50 5.99
C GLU A 214 -15.86 -16.84 7.37
N GLY A 215 -15.76 -15.51 7.38
CA GLY A 215 -15.50 -14.73 8.59
C GLY A 215 -14.03 -14.72 9.03
N THR A 216 -13.11 -15.37 8.31
CA THR A 216 -11.68 -15.21 8.55
C THR A 216 -11.24 -13.78 8.24
N VAL A 217 -10.54 -13.16 9.20
CA VAL A 217 -9.95 -11.83 9.06
C VAL A 217 -8.45 -11.98 8.81
N PHE A 218 -7.99 -11.63 7.61
CA PHE A 218 -6.58 -11.69 7.21
C PHE A 218 -5.75 -10.50 7.68
N ALA A 219 -6.40 -9.35 7.85
CA ALA A 219 -5.82 -8.14 8.40
C ALA A 219 -6.85 -7.49 9.33
N GLY A 220 -6.60 -7.50 10.63
CA GLY A 220 -7.49 -6.91 11.62
C GLY A 220 -7.64 -5.39 11.44
N PHE A 221 -8.74 -4.83 11.95
CA PHE A 221 -9.02 -3.40 11.85
C PHE A 221 -7.87 -2.54 12.39
N HIS A 222 -7.42 -1.58 11.60
CA HIS A 222 -6.32 -0.65 11.93
C HIS A 222 -6.42 0.63 11.09
N TYR A 223 -5.55 1.58 11.39
CA TYR A 223 -5.22 2.71 10.54
C TYR A 223 -3.71 2.72 10.29
N ASP A 224 -3.31 3.24 9.14
CA ASP A 224 -1.90 3.34 8.78
C ASP A 224 -1.18 4.44 9.56
N LEU A 225 0.13 4.24 9.76
CA LEU A 225 0.98 5.18 10.49
C LEU A 225 1.71 6.17 9.57
N ASN A 226 1.72 5.89 8.27
CA ASN A 226 2.44 6.68 7.28
C ASN A 226 1.60 7.87 6.79
N PHE A 227 2.23 8.81 6.10
CA PHE A 227 1.55 10.00 5.56
C PHE A 227 0.45 9.63 4.55
N LEU A 228 0.78 8.79 3.56
CA LEU A 228 -0.15 8.26 2.57
C LEU A 228 0.21 6.79 2.29
N THR A 229 -0.81 5.97 2.05
CA THR A 229 -0.68 4.59 1.59
C THR A 229 -1.45 4.43 0.29
N ILE A 230 -0.85 3.73 -0.68
CA ILE A 230 -1.51 3.36 -1.93
C ILE A 230 -1.64 1.83 -2.01
N HIS A 231 -2.82 1.37 -2.40
CA HIS A 231 -3.08 -0.04 -2.65
C HIS A 231 -3.15 -0.28 -4.15
N GLY A 232 -2.34 -1.22 -4.64
CA GLY A 232 -2.47 -1.75 -6.00
C GLY A 232 -3.70 -2.64 -6.13
N ARG A 233 -4.13 -2.89 -7.38
CA ARG A 233 -5.20 -3.85 -7.67
C ARG A 233 -4.75 -5.25 -7.29
N ASN A 234 -5.54 -5.97 -6.50
CA ASN A 234 -5.26 -7.36 -6.13
C ASN A 234 -5.95 -8.36 -7.07
N ASN A 235 -5.44 -9.60 -7.08
CA ASN A 235 -6.13 -10.74 -7.66
C ASN A 235 -6.99 -11.40 -6.57
N ASN A 236 -8.15 -10.83 -6.27
CA ASN A 236 -9.19 -11.60 -5.59
C ASN A 236 -9.93 -12.45 -6.65
N SER A 237 -9.23 -13.35 -7.34
CA SER A 237 -9.84 -14.33 -8.22
C SER A 237 -10.42 -15.47 -7.38
N ALA A 238 -11.62 -15.26 -6.83
CA ALA A 238 -12.49 -16.37 -6.54
C ALA A 238 -12.88 -16.99 -7.89
N SER A 239 -12.12 -18.00 -8.35
CA SER A 239 -12.56 -18.86 -9.43
C SER A 239 -13.69 -19.75 -8.89
N ALA A 240 -14.90 -19.21 -8.89
CA ALA A 240 -16.08 -20.06 -8.85
C ALA A 240 -16.17 -20.76 -10.22
N SER A 241 -15.52 -21.92 -10.34
CA SER A 241 -15.88 -22.86 -11.39
C SER A 241 -17.22 -23.48 -11.01
N GLU A 242 -18.32 -22.86 -11.43
CA GLU A 242 -19.55 -23.61 -11.62
C GLU A 242 -19.34 -24.45 -12.89
N GLY A 243 -19.23 -25.76 -12.70
CA GLY A 243 -19.03 -26.74 -13.76
C GLY A 243 -19.86 -27.98 -13.50
N VAL A 244 -21.12 -27.89 -13.95
CA VAL A 244 -22.15 -28.92 -14.27
C VAL A 244 -22.31 -30.11 -13.31
#